data_AF-A0A813H1W1-F1
#
_entry.id   AF-A0A813H1W1-F1
#
_cell.length_a   1.000
_cell.length_b   1.000
_cell.length_c   1.000
_cell.angle_alpha   90.00
_cell.angle_beta   90.00
_cell.angle_gamma   90.00
#
_symmetry.space_group_name_H-M   'P 1'
#
loop_
_entity.id
_entity.type
_entity.pdbx_description
1 polymer ?
#
loop_
_entity_poly.entity_id
_entity_poly.type
_entity_poly.pdbx_seq_one_letter_code
_entity_poly.pdbx_strand_id
1 'polypeptide(L)'
;LLAHKKSPFKLGGVFHAGVEVNGLEWSFGATMSETHPGVSCDEPKQHQQHHYRQTVVLKPTHLKAEDIADIISSLLEEYPGDDYDLLRRNCCHFADDFSRRIGAGGIPSWVIRLARIGASVDSMLQAAPRPIKERLGYTDDYD
;
A
#
# COMPACT_ATOMS: atom_id res chain seq x y z
N LEU A 1 8.16 19.36 -4.08
CA LEU A 1 7.21 20.11 -3.23
C LEU A 1 6.00 19.23 -3.01
N LEU A 2 5.92 18.65 -1.81
CA LEU A 2 4.92 17.66 -1.42
C LEU A 2 3.64 18.39 -1.00
N ALA A 3 2.58 18.33 -1.82
CA ALA A 3 1.17 18.27 -1.39
C ALA A 3 0.23 18.67 -2.53
N HIS A 4 -0.76 17.80 -2.79
CA HIS A 4 -1.96 18.12 -3.56
C HIS A 4 -2.94 18.90 -2.66
N LYS A 5 -3.56 19.96 -3.21
CA LYS A 5 -4.30 21.00 -2.47
C LYS A 5 -5.66 20.59 -1.86
N LYS A 6 -6.08 19.33 -1.95
CA LYS A 6 -7.44 18.90 -1.54
C LYS A 6 -7.52 17.59 -0.74
N SER A 7 -6.42 17.11 -0.18
CA SER A 7 -6.46 15.96 0.75
C SER A 7 -6.14 16.43 2.19
N PRO A 8 -7.03 16.24 3.17
CA PRO A 8 -6.70 16.44 4.58
C PRO A 8 -5.71 15.38 5.10
N PHE A 9 -5.59 14.25 4.40
CA PHE A 9 -4.59 13.23 4.70
C PHE A 9 -3.27 13.53 3.99
N LYS A 10 -2.27 14.01 4.75
CA LYS A 10 -0.87 14.11 4.32
C LYS A 10 -0.01 12.89 4.72
N LEU A 11 -0.63 11.89 5.34
CA LEU A 11 0.02 10.67 5.83
C LEU A 11 -0.73 9.40 5.39
N GLY A 12 -1.21 9.37 4.15
CA GLY A 12 -1.44 8.09 3.49
C GLY A 12 -0.10 7.39 3.39
N GLY A 13 0.14 6.40 4.26
CA GLY A 13 1.27 5.47 4.31
C GLY A 13 2.61 6.02 3.81
N VAL A 14 3.55 6.31 4.72
CA VAL A 14 4.89 6.85 4.41
C VAL A 14 5.59 6.14 3.24
N PHE A 15 5.23 4.88 2.93
CA PHE A 15 5.55 4.22 1.68
C PHE A 15 4.39 3.34 1.18
N HIS A 16 4.15 3.37 -0.14
CA HIS A 16 3.22 2.50 -0.87
C HIS A 16 3.98 1.50 -1.74
N ALA A 17 3.43 0.29 -1.90
CA ALA A 17 3.97 -0.73 -2.78
C ALA A 17 2.86 -1.40 -3.58
N GLY A 18 3.08 -1.55 -4.89
CA GLY A 18 2.26 -2.35 -5.79
C GLY A 18 3.10 -3.40 -6.52
N VAL A 19 2.42 -4.38 -7.12
CA VAL A 19 3.04 -5.41 -7.97
C VAL A 19 2.53 -5.22 -9.39
N GLU A 20 3.46 -4.94 -10.30
CA GLU A 20 3.19 -4.89 -11.73
C GLU A 20 3.33 -6.29 -12.34
N VAL A 21 2.27 -6.80 -12.98
CA VAL A 21 2.28 -8.04 -13.76
C VAL A 21 1.30 -7.91 -14.93
N ASN A 22 1.67 -8.45 -16.09
CA ASN A 22 0.88 -8.35 -17.33
C ASN A 22 0.49 -6.90 -17.72
N GLY A 23 1.34 -5.92 -17.39
CA GLY A 23 1.15 -4.51 -17.72
C GLY A 23 0.19 -3.74 -16.80
N LEU A 24 -0.27 -4.36 -15.71
CA LEU A 24 -1.15 -3.74 -14.72
C LEU A 24 -0.50 -3.78 -13.34
N GLU A 25 -0.63 -2.69 -12.58
CA GLU A 25 -0.14 -2.57 -11.21
C GLU A 25 -1.27 -2.82 -10.22
N TRP A 26 -1.05 -3.77 -9.31
CA TRP A 26 -2.01 -4.16 -8.28
C TRP A 26 -1.51 -3.74 -6.92
N SER A 27 -2.40 -3.16 -6.11
CA SER A 27 -2.05 -2.70 -4.78
C SER A 27 -3.20 -2.88 -3.80
N PHE A 28 -2.92 -2.88 -2.50
CA PHE A 28 -3.92 -2.98 -1.44
C PHE A 28 -3.97 -1.69 -0.63
N GLY A 29 -5.17 -1.18 -0.39
CA GLY A 29 -5.43 0.07 0.32
C GLY A 29 -6.69 0.00 1.19
N ALA A 30 -6.80 0.94 2.11
CA ALA A 30 -8.01 1.12 2.90
C ALA A 30 -9.13 1.66 2.02
N THR A 31 -10.34 1.10 2.15
CA THR A 31 -11.56 1.67 1.57
C THR A 31 -12.63 1.83 2.65
N MET A 32 -13.41 2.90 2.56
CA MET A 32 -14.57 3.13 3.44
C MET A 32 -15.84 2.43 2.91
N SER A 33 -15.74 1.72 1.79
CA SER A 33 -16.87 1.04 1.17
C SER A 33 -16.84 -0.45 1.49
N GLU A 34 -17.88 -0.94 2.15
CA GLU A 34 -18.08 -2.38 2.40
C GLU A 34 -18.26 -3.20 1.11
N THR A 35 -18.48 -2.55 -0.03
CA THR A 35 -18.76 -3.21 -1.32
C THR A 35 -17.61 -3.14 -2.31
N HIS A 36 -16.54 -2.39 -2.00
CA HIS A 36 -15.37 -2.30 -2.88
C HIS A 36 -14.21 -3.13 -2.30
N PRO A 37 -13.53 -3.93 -3.12
CA PRO A 37 -12.33 -4.64 -2.68
C PRO A 37 -11.26 -3.63 -2.27
N GLY A 38 -10.44 -3.98 -1.29
CA GLY A 38 -9.29 -3.15 -0.92
C GLY A 38 -8.17 -3.22 -1.95
N VAL A 39 -8.22 -4.20 -2.87
CA VAL A 39 -7.26 -4.33 -3.97
C VAL A 39 -7.69 -3.47 -5.15
N SER A 40 -6.80 -2.59 -5.61
CA SER A 40 -6.97 -1.77 -6.81
C SER A 40 -6.09 -2.25 -7.96
N CYS A 41 -6.45 -1.82 -9.17
CA CYS A 41 -5.67 -2.00 -10.39
C CYS A 41 -5.49 -0.63 -11.05
N ASP A 42 -4.24 -0.25 -11.29
CA ASP A 42 -3.87 1.03 -11.86
C ASP A 42 -2.89 0.84 -13.03
N GLU A 43 -2.76 1.88 -13.86
CA GLU A 43 -1.62 1.96 -14.78
C GLU A 43 -0.32 2.00 -13.97
N PRO A 44 0.72 1.23 -14.36
CA PRO A 44 1.94 1.18 -13.58
C PRO A 44 2.53 2.57 -13.32
N LYS A 45 2.91 2.82 -12.07
CA LYS A 45 3.54 4.08 -11.63
C LYS A 45 2.60 5.29 -11.64
N GLN A 46 1.30 5.11 -11.86
CA GLN A 46 0.29 6.19 -11.94
C GLN A 46 -0.66 6.23 -10.74
N HIS A 47 -0.29 5.65 -9.59
CA HIS A 47 -1.14 5.65 -8.40
C HIS A 47 -1.57 7.08 -8.00
N GLN A 48 -2.88 7.30 -7.91
CA GLN A 48 -3.46 8.66 -7.77
C GLN A 48 -3.04 9.40 -6.49
N GLN A 49 -2.76 8.66 -5.42
CA GLN A 49 -2.45 9.22 -4.10
C GLN A 49 -0.94 9.24 -3.76
N HIS A 50 -0.09 8.60 -4.57
CA HIS A 50 1.33 8.44 -4.25
C HIS A 50 2.22 8.80 -5.43
N HIS A 51 3.35 9.46 -5.16
CA HIS A 51 4.34 9.72 -6.19
C HIS A 51 5.23 8.49 -6.38
N TYR A 52 5.31 8.01 -7.63
CA TYR A 52 6.24 6.95 -7.98
C TYR A 52 7.69 7.34 -7.65
N ARG A 53 8.40 6.39 -7.05
CA ARG A 53 9.81 6.55 -6.67
C ARG A 53 10.72 5.62 -7.45
N GLN A 54 10.39 4.33 -7.51
CA GLN A 54 11.28 3.30 -8.05
C GLN A 54 10.54 1.99 -8.33
N THR A 55 10.97 1.27 -9.36
CA THR A 55 10.62 -0.13 -9.64
C THR A 55 11.75 -1.05 -9.19
N VAL A 56 11.39 -2.19 -8.58
CA VAL A 56 12.31 -3.30 -8.31
C VAL A 56 11.88 -4.49 -9.15
N VAL A 57 12.77 -4.98 -10.01
CA VAL A 57 12.49 -6.17 -10.82
C VAL A 57 12.59 -7.41 -9.93
N LEU A 58 11.50 -8.18 -9.86
CA LEU A 58 11.44 -9.47 -9.19
C LEU A 58 11.79 -10.61 -10.17
N LYS A 59 11.74 -11.86 -9.69
CA LYS A 59 11.92 -13.01 -10.59
C LYS A 59 10.74 -13.10 -11.58
N PRO A 60 10.98 -13.57 -12.81
CA PRO A 60 9.88 -13.79 -13.75
C PRO A 60 8.94 -14.88 -13.23
N THR A 61 7.66 -14.72 -13.52
CA THR A 61 6.66 -15.79 -13.38
C THR A 61 6.62 -16.63 -14.65
N HIS A 62 6.29 -17.91 -14.50
CA HIS A 62 6.02 -18.84 -15.61
C HIS A 62 4.54 -19.21 -15.71
N LEU A 63 3.70 -18.59 -14.89
CA LEU A 63 2.25 -18.77 -14.93
C LEU A 63 1.66 -18.13 -16.18
N LYS A 64 0.54 -18.67 -16.65
CA LYS A 64 -0.24 -18.05 -17.72
C LYS A 64 -1.02 -16.86 -17.16
N ALA A 65 -1.48 -16.00 -18.07
CA ALA A 65 -2.32 -14.86 -17.70
C ALA A 65 -3.62 -15.30 -17.00
N GLU A 66 -4.18 -16.44 -17.41
CA GLU A 66 -5.36 -17.07 -16.79
C GLU A 66 -5.10 -17.44 -15.32
N ASP A 67 -4.00 -18.16 -15.05
CA ASP A 67 -3.64 -18.55 -13.67
C ASP A 67 -3.37 -17.32 -12.78
N ILE A 68 -2.78 -16.27 -13.35
CA ILE A 68 -2.54 -15.00 -12.64
C ILE A 68 -3.88 -14.30 -12.32
N ALA A 69 -4.85 -14.33 -13.24
CA ALA A 69 -6.17 -13.75 -13.04
C ALA A 69 -6.95 -14.50 -11.93
N ASP A 70 -6.81 -15.82 -11.85
CA ASP A 70 -7.40 -16.62 -10.77
C ASP A 70 -6.79 -16.25 -9.40
N ILE A 71 -5.47 -16.08 -9.34
CA ILE A 71 -4.77 -15.62 -8.12
C ILE A 71 -5.26 -14.23 -7.72
N ILE A 72 -5.38 -13.30 -8.66
CA ILE A 72 -5.89 -11.94 -8.41
C ILE A 72 -7.33 -12.00 -7.88
N SER A 73 -8.17 -12.87 -8.45
CA SER A 73 -9.55 -13.06 -8.00
C SER A 73 -9.60 -13.54 -6.55
N SER A 74 -8.77 -14.50 -6.16
CA SER A 74 -8.65 -14.91 -4.76
C SER A 74 -8.15 -13.76 -3.85
N LEU A 75 -7.16 -13.00 -4.31
CA LEU A 75 -6.64 -11.87 -3.54
C LEU A 75 -7.67 -10.75 -3.35
N LEU A 76 -8.56 -10.52 -4.31
CA LEU A 76 -9.67 -9.55 -4.18
C LEU A 76 -10.62 -9.92 -3.04
N GLU A 77 -10.86 -11.21 -2.83
CA GLU A 77 -11.69 -11.73 -1.73
C GLU A 77 -10.93 -11.73 -0.39
N GLU A 78 -9.65 -12.09 -0.41
CA GLU A 78 -8.84 -12.20 0.80
C GLU A 78 -8.42 -10.84 1.37
N TYR A 79 -8.37 -9.79 0.55
CA TYR A 79 -7.94 -8.44 0.95
C TYR A 79 -9.09 -7.42 0.82
N PRO A 80 -10.12 -7.52 1.67
CA PRO A 80 -11.15 -6.49 1.75
C PRO A 80 -10.56 -5.23 2.39
N GLY A 81 -11.02 -4.05 1.96
CA GLY A 81 -10.34 -2.80 2.34
C GLY A 81 -10.61 -2.33 3.77
N ASP A 82 -11.61 -2.88 4.45
CA ASP A 82 -11.87 -2.66 5.88
C ASP A 82 -10.88 -3.42 6.78
N ASP A 83 -10.21 -4.44 6.24
CA ASP A 83 -9.13 -5.20 6.91
C ASP A 83 -7.73 -4.57 6.69
N TYR A 84 -7.67 -3.37 6.10
CA TYR A 84 -6.41 -2.64 5.94
C TYR A 84 -5.90 -2.10 7.28
N ASP A 85 -4.71 -2.55 7.68
CA ASP A 85 -3.98 -2.09 8.87
C ASP A 85 -2.58 -1.62 8.49
N LEU A 86 -2.27 -0.36 8.83
CA LEU A 86 -1.00 0.31 8.50
C LEU A 86 0.25 -0.47 8.93
N LEU A 87 0.19 -1.26 10.00
CA LEU A 87 1.32 -1.98 10.58
C LEU A 87 1.29 -3.48 10.27
N ARG A 88 0.11 -4.08 10.20
CA ARG A 88 -0.10 -5.54 10.26
C ARG A 88 -0.65 -6.11 8.97
N ARG A 89 -1.31 -5.31 8.14
CA ARG A 89 -1.95 -5.76 6.90
C ARG A 89 -2.11 -4.59 5.93
N ASN A 90 -1.02 -4.27 5.23
CA ASN A 90 -0.93 -3.13 4.33
C ASN A 90 -0.47 -3.55 2.93
N CYS A 91 -0.31 -2.57 2.03
CA CYS A 91 0.16 -2.76 0.66
C CYS A 91 1.44 -3.60 0.53
N CYS A 92 2.38 -3.52 1.48
CA CYS A 92 3.61 -4.32 1.44
C CYS A 92 3.38 -5.79 1.78
N HIS A 93 2.42 -6.10 2.65
CA HIS A 93 2.05 -7.48 2.96
C HIS A 93 1.35 -8.12 1.77
N PHE A 94 0.41 -7.39 1.16
CA PHE A 94 -0.22 -7.78 -0.10
C PHE A 94 0.81 -8.01 -1.20
N ALA A 95 1.76 -7.07 -1.39
CA ALA A 95 2.76 -7.19 -2.44
C ALA A 95 3.67 -8.42 -2.25
N ASP A 96 4.09 -8.73 -1.01
CA ASP A 96 4.87 -9.94 -0.72
C ASP A 96 4.07 -11.22 -0.95
N ASP A 97 2.80 -11.25 -0.56
CA ASP A 97 1.92 -12.41 -0.77
C ASP A 97 1.66 -12.64 -2.26
N PHE A 98 1.22 -11.60 -2.97
CA PHE A 98 0.95 -11.69 -4.40
C PHE A 98 2.19 -12.10 -5.19
N SER A 99 3.35 -11.50 -4.92
CA SER A 99 4.60 -11.84 -5.61
C SER A 99 5.01 -13.29 -5.38
N ARG A 100 4.75 -13.84 -4.19
CA ARG A 100 5.01 -15.26 -3.90
C ARG A 100 4.03 -16.18 -4.60
N ARG A 101 2.73 -15.86 -4.62
CA ARG A 101 1.71 -16.67 -5.29
C ARG A 101 1.96 -16.80 -6.78
N ILE A 102 2.44 -15.73 -7.43
CA ILE A 102 2.83 -15.80 -8.85
C ILE A 102 4.21 -16.41 -9.09
N GLY A 103 4.91 -16.89 -8.04
CA GLY A 103 6.23 -17.51 -8.18
C GLY A 103 7.40 -16.54 -8.41
N ALA A 104 7.18 -15.23 -8.27
CA ALA A 104 8.23 -14.20 -8.41
C ALA A 104 9.15 -14.09 -7.16
N GLY A 105 8.83 -14.82 -6.10
CA GLY A 105 9.49 -14.74 -4.79
C GLY A 105 8.93 -13.62 -3.93
N GLY A 106 9.52 -13.38 -2.76
CA GLY A 106 9.12 -12.28 -1.88
C GLY A 106 9.69 -10.93 -2.33
N ILE A 107 9.05 -9.85 -1.89
CA ILE A 107 9.58 -8.49 -2.11
C ILE A 107 10.84 -8.25 -1.26
N PRO A 108 11.72 -7.31 -1.64
CA PRO A 108 12.92 -7.05 -0.86
C PRO A 108 12.61 -6.61 0.57
N SER A 109 13.32 -7.20 1.53
CA SER A 109 13.12 -6.91 2.97
C SER A 109 13.25 -5.42 3.34
N TRP A 110 14.00 -4.63 2.57
CA TRP A 110 14.12 -3.19 2.80
C TRP A 110 12.82 -2.43 2.52
N VAL A 111 11.99 -2.90 1.59
CA VAL A 111 10.67 -2.31 1.30
C VAL A 111 9.76 -2.46 2.52
N ILE A 112 9.70 -3.67 3.08
CA ILE A 112 8.92 -3.98 4.30
C ILE A 112 9.42 -3.16 5.50
N ARG A 113 10.76 -3.03 5.66
CA ARG A 113 11.34 -2.24 6.75
C ARG A 113 10.96 -0.76 6.67
N LEU A 114 11.01 -0.16 5.47
CA LEU A 114 10.62 1.23 5.27
C LEU A 114 9.15 1.48 5.62
N ALA A 115 8.26 0.60 5.19
CA ALA A 115 6.84 0.69 5.54
C ALA A 115 6.61 0.61 7.06
N ARG A 116 7.29 -0.34 7.74
CA ARG A 116 7.20 -0.48 9.21
C ARG A 116 7.70 0.74 9.97
N ILE A 117 8.83 1.30 9.57
CA ILE A 117 9.38 2.53 10.18
C ILE A 117 8.39 3.68 9.98
N GLY A 118 7.90 3.85 8.77
CA GLY A 118 6.93 4.87 8.43
C GLY A 118 5.65 4.80 9.27
N ALA A 119 5.05 3.62 9.35
CA ALA A 119 3.84 3.40 10.13
C ALA A 119 4.07 3.54 11.65
N SER A 120 5.24 3.16 12.15
CA SER A 120 5.60 3.36 13.57
C SER A 120 5.72 4.85 13.92
N VAL A 121 6.35 5.64 13.04
CA VAL A 121 6.47 7.09 13.21
C VAL A 121 5.09 7.74 13.18
N ASP A 122 4.22 7.36 12.24
CA ASP A 122 2.84 7.87 12.18
C ASP A 122 2.04 7.53 13.45
N SER A 123 2.14 6.29 13.94
CA SER A 123 1.47 5.88 15.19
C SER A 123 1.99 6.66 16.41
N MET A 124 3.30 6.90 16.49
CA MET A 124 3.88 7.73 17.55
C MET A 124 3.41 9.18 17.47
N LEU A 125 3.29 9.74 16.25
CA LEU A 125 2.74 11.08 16.04
C LEU A 125 1.28 11.14 16.48
N GLN A 126 0.45 10.16 16.10
CA GLN A 126 -0.95 10.05 16.55
C GLN A 126 -1.10 9.97 18.07
N ALA A 127 -0.23 9.22 18.76
CA ALA A 127 -0.27 9.08 20.22
C ALA A 127 0.35 10.27 20.99
N ALA A 128 1.05 11.18 20.31
CA ALA A 128 1.73 12.29 20.97
C ALA A 128 0.74 13.36 21.49
N PRO A 129 1.05 14.03 22.62
CA PRO A 129 0.28 15.19 23.07
C PRO A 129 0.22 16.30 22.02
N ARG A 130 -0.92 16.99 21.91
CA ARG A 130 -1.18 18.10 20.98
C ARG A 130 -0.03 19.14 20.85
N PRO A 131 0.64 19.58 21.94
CA PRO A 131 1.76 20.53 21.83
C PRO A 131 2.96 20.00 21.03
N ILE A 132 3.19 18.67 21.04
CA ILE A 132 4.26 18.04 20.26
C ILE A 132 3.85 17.97 18.79
N LYS A 133 2.58 17.59 18.53
CA LYS A 133 2.00 17.54 17.18
C LYS A 133 2.06 18.91 16.49
N GLU A 134 1.64 19.98 17.17
CA GLU A 134 1.67 21.36 16.67
C GLU A 134 3.09 21.84 16.32
N ARG A 135 4.08 21.55 17.17
CA ARG A 135 5.50 21.88 16.89
C ARG A 135 6.06 21.17 15.65
N LEU A 136 5.53 19.98 15.35
CA LEU A 136 5.92 19.18 14.20
C LEU A 136 5.06 19.44 12.96
N GLY A 137 4.09 20.37 13.04
CA GLY A 137 3.17 20.68 11.94
C GLY A 137 2.18 19.55 11.64
N TYR A 138 1.91 18.69 12.63
CA TYR A 138 0.93 17.60 12.56
C TYR A 138 -0.39 18.06 13.20
N THR A 139 -1.49 17.99 12.47
CA THR A 139 -2.81 18.41 12.93
C THR A 139 -3.71 17.20 13.15
N ASP A 140 -4.36 17.14 14.33
CA ASP A 140 -5.37 16.13 14.64
C ASP A 140 -6.69 16.51 13.97
N ASP A 141 -7.12 15.76 12.96
CA ASP A 141 -8.47 15.88 12.38
C ASP A 141 -9.42 14.91 13.11
N TYR A 142 -9.85 15.28 14.31
CA TYR A 142 -11.06 14.75 14.94
C TYR A 142 -11.66 15.84 15.84
N ASP A 143 -12.62 16.58 15.28
CA ASP A 143 -13.73 17.23 15.99
C ASP A 143 -15.04 16.87 15.27
#